data_AF-A0A1T5C722-F1
#
_entry.id   AF-A0A1T5C722-F1
#
_cell.length_a   1.000
_cell.length_b   1.000
_cell.length_c   1.000
_cell.angle_alpha   90.00
_cell.angle_beta   90.00
_cell.angle_gamma   90.00
#
_symmetry.space_group_name_H-M   'P 1'
#
loop_
_entity.id
_entity.type
_entity.pdbx_description
1 polymer ?
#
loop_
_entity_poly.entity_id
_entity_poly.type
_entity_poly.pdbx_seq_one_letter_code
_entity_poly.pdbx_strand_id
1 'polypeptide(L)'
;MFIEHDKRILSKAISVTAVINTVMTAGSVAVRFLVKDTSSVTPDMLNDAYWTYQIFFSVLQIFVTAFTFWCAWRQLDHYRKLVPVDDYTEMAKLQEEVMPDEISNLSSYSIRQLLEVWAFILIGVRIVYDIFTITYRRFVAGLSSQVDITNVGELQTFSAIYNGSHSFKYIGMLIALVLGILITGVFLNDKYLKIAAVVLTVLFIISATLVQIQTYTIFDHEIAIVWSSVIFHLLQTVGLLALGIYLKRVYRGV
;
A
#
# COMPACT_ATOMS: atom_id res chain seq x y z
N MET A 1 -3.35 33.84 -13.70
CA MET A 1 -2.87 32.73 -14.57
C MET A 1 -3.74 31.53 -14.28
N PHE A 2 -4.55 31.09 -15.23
CA PHE A 2 -5.33 29.86 -15.12
C PHE A 2 -4.35 28.69 -14.94
N ILE A 3 -4.41 28.03 -13.79
CA ILE A 3 -3.60 26.83 -13.56
C ILE A 3 -4.12 25.78 -14.54
N GLU A 4 -3.28 25.37 -15.48
CA GLU A 4 -3.62 24.35 -16.48
C GLU A 4 -4.25 23.12 -15.80
N HIS A 5 -5.48 22.78 -16.20
CA HIS A 5 -6.26 21.61 -15.79
C HIS A 5 -5.54 20.25 -15.90
N ASP A 6 -4.34 20.21 -16.47
CA ASP A 6 -3.60 18.99 -16.80
C ASP A 6 -2.56 18.56 -15.76
N LYS A 7 -2.23 19.44 -14.82
CA LYS A 7 -1.25 19.11 -13.80
C LYS A 7 -1.99 18.38 -12.68
N ARG A 8 -1.70 17.09 -12.47
CA ARG A 8 -2.45 16.22 -11.54
C ARG A 8 -1.51 15.58 -10.54
N ILE A 9 -0.84 16.42 -9.75
CA ILE A 9 0.38 16.06 -9.01
C ILE A 9 0.14 14.92 -8.01
N LEU A 10 -0.88 15.05 -7.16
CA LEU A 10 -1.21 14.04 -6.13
C LEU A 10 -1.55 12.69 -6.77
N SER A 11 -2.48 12.68 -7.73
CA SER A 11 -2.91 11.46 -8.41
C SER A 11 -1.75 10.74 -9.08
N LYS A 12 -0.85 11.49 -9.74
CA LYS A 12 0.35 10.96 -10.38
C LYS A 12 1.31 10.34 -9.36
N ALA A 13 1.57 10.99 -8.23
CA ALA A 13 2.45 10.46 -7.19
C ALA A 13 1.92 9.13 -6.61
N ILE A 14 0.61 9.04 -6.33
CA ILE A 14 -0.05 7.82 -5.86
C ILE A 14 0.03 6.71 -6.91
N SER A 15 -0.34 6.99 -8.17
CA SER A 15 -0.29 6.00 -9.25
C SER A 15 1.12 5.51 -9.53
N VAL A 16 2.12 6.40 -9.57
CA VAL A 16 3.53 6.03 -9.77
C VAL A 16 4.00 5.13 -8.62
N THR A 17 3.62 5.43 -7.38
CA THR A 17 3.96 4.58 -6.23
C THR A 17 3.32 3.19 -6.33
N ALA A 18 2.07 3.09 -6.78
CA ALA A 18 1.41 1.80 -7.02
C ALA A 18 2.14 0.96 -8.08
N VAL A 19 2.64 1.60 -9.14
CA VAL A 19 3.46 0.95 -10.17
C VAL A 19 4.80 0.50 -9.60
N ILE A 20 5.50 1.36 -8.85
CA ILE A 20 6.76 1.01 -8.18
C ILE A 20 6.57 -0.21 -7.28
N ASN A 21 5.51 -0.22 -6.45
CA ASN A 21 5.21 -1.35 -5.56
C ASN A 21 5.04 -2.66 -6.35
N THR A 22 4.29 -2.59 -7.45
CA THR A 22 4.07 -3.75 -8.33
C THR A 22 5.37 -4.24 -8.94
N VAL A 23 6.20 -3.33 -9.49
CA VAL A 23 7.48 -3.67 -10.11
C VAL A 23 8.46 -4.26 -9.10
N MET A 24 8.60 -3.68 -7.92
CA MET A 24 9.48 -4.18 -6.87
C MET A 24 9.04 -5.56 -6.36
N THR A 25 7.73 -5.77 -6.22
CA THR A 25 7.17 -7.08 -5.84
C THR A 25 7.42 -8.12 -6.93
N ALA A 26 7.16 -7.79 -8.20
CA ALA A 26 7.44 -8.68 -9.32
C ALA A 26 8.94 -9.01 -9.43
N GLY A 27 9.81 -8.02 -9.25
CA GLY A 27 11.26 -8.21 -9.20
C GLY A 27 11.68 -9.15 -8.06
N SER A 28 11.13 -8.97 -6.86
CA SER A 28 11.40 -9.88 -5.73
C SER A 28 10.93 -11.31 -6.01
N VAL A 29 9.79 -11.50 -6.66
CA VAL A 29 9.28 -12.82 -7.06
C VAL A 29 10.19 -13.45 -8.13
N ALA A 30 10.59 -12.68 -9.15
CA ALA A 30 11.49 -13.15 -10.19
C ALA A 30 12.83 -13.62 -9.62
N VAL A 31 13.43 -12.86 -8.70
CA VAL A 31 14.68 -13.26 -8.03
C VAL A 31 14.48 -14.55 -7.24
N ARG A 32 13.36 -14.72 -6.53
CA ARG A 32 13.06 -15.98 -5.83
C ARG A 32 12.97 -17.16 -6.78
N PHE A 33 12.36 -17.00 -7.94
CA PHE A 33 12.31 -18.06 -8.95
C PHE A 33 13.70 -18.42 -9.50
N LEU A 34 14.56 -17.42 -9.73
CA LEU A 34 15.91 -17.64 -10.27
C LEU A 34 16.88 -18.27 -9.27
N VAL A 35 16.72 -17.96 -7.98
CA VAL A 35 17.60 -18.44 -6.89
C VAL A 35 16.99 -19.68 -6.20
N LYS A 36 15.90 -20.25 -6.74
CA LYS A 36 15.16 -21.32 -6.06
C LYS A 36 15.99 -22.58 -5.89
N ASP A 37 16.30 -22.94 -4.64
CA ASP A 37 16.82 -24.27 -4.31
C ASP A 37 15.64 -25.23 -4.09
N THR A 38 15.46 -26.18 -5.01
CA THR A 38 14.37 -27.17 -4.97
C THR A 38 14.62 -28.30 -3.96
N SER A 39 15.80 -28.35 -3.33
CA SER A 39 16.17 -29.44 -2.41
C SER A 39 15.88 -29.12 -0.94
N SER A 40 15.56 -27.88 -0.58
CA SER A 40 15.28 -27.48 0.80
C SER A 40 13.88 -27.89 1.26
N VAL A 41 13.81 -28.58 2.40
CA VAL A 41 12.56 -28.89 3.12
C VAL A 41 12.13 -27.73 4.05
N THR A 42 13.02 -26.76 4.28
CA THR A 42 12.74 -25.62 5.15
C THR A 42 11.92 -24.53 4.44
N PRO A 43 11.05 -23.78 5.15
CA PRO A 43 10.30 -22.69 4.55
C PRO A 43 11.19 -21.65 3.87
N ASP A 44 10.81 -21.20 2.67
CA ASP A 44 11.55 -20.20 1.87
C ASP A 44 11.95 -18.95 2.66
N MET A 45 11.13 -18.53 3.62
CA MET A 45 11.40 -17.34 4.42
C MET A 45 12.61 -17.48 5.36
N LEU A 46 13.09 -18.70 5.62
CA LEU A 46 14.28 -18.97 6.40
C LEU A 46 15.56 -18.86 5.55
N ASN A 47 15.45 -18.91 4.22
CA ASN A 47 16.58 -18.76 3.31
C ASN A 47 17.19 -17.34 3.40
N ASP A 48 18.46 -17.26 3.78
CA ASP A 48 19.18 -15.99 3.96
C ASP A 48 19.37 -15.20 2.65
N ALA A 49 19.50 -15.88 1.51
CA ALA A 49 19.62 -15.22 0.22
C ALA A 49 18.31 -14.51 -0.14
N TYR A 50 17.17 -15.20 -0.06
CA TYR A 50 15.86 -14.58 -0.32
C TYR A 50 15.58 -13.42 0.63
N TRP A 51 15.96 -13.59 1.90
CA TRP A 51 15.83 -12.55 2.90
C TRP A 51 16.63 -11.29 2.54
N THR A 52 17.89 -11.47 2.13
CA THR A 52 18.78 -10.37 1.75
C THR A 52 18.21 -9.59 0.56
N TYR A 53 17.75 -10.28 -0.49
CA TYR A 53 17.11 -9.63 -1.64
C TYR A 53 15.83 -8.91 -1.26
N GLN A 54 15.01 -9.52 -0.39
CA GLN A 54 13.78 -8.88 0.07
C GLN A 54 14.04 -7.57 0.82
N ILE A 55 15.05 -7.54 1.70
CA ILE A 55 15.46 -6.31 2.38
C ILE A 55 15.98 -5.27 1.39
N PHE A 56 16.80 -5.68 0.43
CA PHE A 56 17.30 -4.78 -0.62
C PHE A 56 16.16 -4.12 -1.41
N PHE A 57 15.23 -4.91 -1.94
CA PHE A 57 14.05 -4.39 -2.64
C PHE A 57 13.19 -3.49 -1.74
N SER A 58 13.10 -3.83 -0.45
CA SER A 58 12.36 -3.02 0.50
C SER A 58 12.93 -1.62 0.68
N VAL A 59 14.24 -1.56 0.96
CA VAL A 59 14.97 -0.31 1.17
C VAL A 59 14.89 0.54 -0.10
N LEU A 60 15.10 -0.08 -1.27
CA LEU A 60 14.97 0.59 -2.56
C LEU A 60 13.55 1.14 -2.77
N GLN A 61 12.51 0.37 -2.46
CA GLN A 61 11.12 0.79 -2.57
C GLN A 61 10.84 2.01 -1.69
N ILE A 62 11.29 2.02 -0.42
CA ILE A 62 11.14 3.16 0.49
C ILE A 62 11.79 4.41 -0.12
N PHE A 63 13.03 4.30 -0.60
CA PHE A 63 13.75 5.43 -1.19
C PHE A 63 13.04 5.98 -2.44
N VAL A 64 12.63 5.11 -3.36
CA VAL A 64 11.96 5.54 -4.60
C VAL A 64 10.58 6.16 -4.31
N THR A 65 9.82 5.61 -3.35
CA THR A 65 8.57 6.21 -2.89
C THR A 65 8.81 7.60 -2.28
N ALA A 66 9.77 7.73 -1.36
CA ALA A 66 10.10 9.02 -0.76
C ALA A 66 10.54 10.05 -1.81
N PHE A 67 11.38 9.64 -2.76
CA PHE A 67 11.81 10.48 -3.88
C PHE A 67 10.64 10.91 -4.77
N THR A 68 9.70 10.01 -5.04
CA THR A 68 8.49 10.31 -5.84
C THR A 68 7.67 11.43 -5.19
N PHE A 69 7.40 11.33 -3.89
CA PHE A 69 6.65 12.36 -3.16
C PHE A 69 7.44 13.66 -2.98
N TRP A 70 8.76 13.58 -2.81
CA TRP A 70 9.63 14.77 -2.79
C TRP A 70 9.58 15.53 -4.12
N CYS A 71 9.68 14.83 -5.25
CA CYS A 71 9.53 15.42 -6.58
C CYS A 71 8.15 16.06 -6.78
N ALA A 72 7.07 15.37 -6.36
CA ALA A 72 5.71 15.90 -6.41
C ALA A 72 5.56 17.17 -5.55
N TRP A 73 6.13 17.17 -4.35
CA TRP A 73 6.15 18.33 -3.46
C TRP A 73 6.91 19.51 -4.06
N ARG A 74 8.11 19.29 -4.62
CA ARG A 74 8.88 20.35 -5.30
C ARG A 74 8.14 20.91 -6.51
N GLN A 75 7.46 20.06 -7.27
CA GLN A 75 6.64 20.48 -8.40
C GLN A 75 5.49 21.38 -7.93
N LEU A 76 4.79 21.01 -6.86
CA LEU A 76 3.72 21.83 -6.28
C LEU A 76 4.26 23.16 -5.73
N ASP A 77 5.38 23.14 -5.02
CA ASP A 77 6.01 24.35 -4.46
C ASP A 77 6.45 25.33 -5.54
N HIS A 78 6.99 24.83 -6.66
CA HIS A 78 7.31 25.64 -7.83
C HIS A 78 6.08 26.39 -8.36
N TYR A 79 4.94 25.71 -8.55
CA TYR A 79 3.72 26.36 -9.04
C TYR A 79 3.14 27.35 -8.03
N ARG A 80 3.21 27.06 -6.73
CA ARG A 80 2.74 27.97 -5.68
C ARG A 80 3.51 29.29 -5.65
N LYS A 81 4.81 29.25 -5.92
CA LYS A 81 5.69 30.44 -5.94
C LYS A 81 5.45 31.36 -7.14
N LEU A 82 4.75 30.90 -8.18
CA LEU A 82 4.38 31.74 -9.33
C LEU A 82 3.21 32.67 -9.04
N VAL A 83 2.49 32.45 -7.93
CA VAL A 83 1.33 33.25 -7.52
C VAL A 83 1.72 34.03 -6.25
N PRO A 84 1.55 35.37 -6.23
CA PRO A 84 1.74 36.19 -5.03
C PRO A 84 0.90 35.68 -3.86
N VAL A 85 1.43 35.76 -2.64
CA VAL A 85 0.73 35.26 -1.44
C VAL A 85 -0.60 35.98 -1.22
N ASP A 86 -0.64 37.28 -1.53
CA ASP A 86 -1.82 38.12 -1.39
C ASP A 86 -2.96 37.67 -2.32
N ASP A 87 -2.62 37.07 -3.47
CA ASP A 87 -3.57 36.64 -4.50
C ASP A 87 -4.15 35.24 -4.23
N TYR A 88 -3.64 34.48 -3.25
CA TYR A 88 -4.12 33.11 -2.99
C TYR A 88 -5.61 33.06 -2.64
N THR A 89 -6.07 34.02 -1.85
CA THR A 89 -7.46 34.07 -1.38
C THR A 89 -8.41 34.48 -2.49
N GLU A 90 -8.00 35.43 -3.33
CA GLU A 90 -8.77 35.84 -4.51
C GLU A 90 -8.82 34.74 -5.57
N MET A 91 -7.70 34.04 -5.80
CA MET A 91 -7.69 32.91 -6.73
C MET A 91 -8.61 31.77 -6.27
N ALA A 92 -8.67 31.47 -4.97
CA ALA A 92 -9.58 30.47 -4.44
C ALA A 92 -11.06 30.86 -4.67
N LYS A 93 -11.40 32.14 -4.43
CA LYS A 93 -12.75 32.67 -4.70
C LYS A 93 -13.10 32.63 -6.19
N LEU A 94 -12.19 33.06 -7.05
CA LEU A 94 -12.39 33.00 -8.51
C LEU A 94 -12.57 31.58 -9.02
N GLN A 95 -11.85 30.60 -8.45
CA GLN A 95 -12.04 29.18 -8.79
C GLN A 95 -13.42 28.66 -8.37
N GLU A 96 -13.94 29.11 -7.23
CA GLU A 96 -15.28 28.77 -6.74
C GLU A 96 -16.38 29.42 -7.59
N GLU A 97 -16.19 30.68 -7.99
CA GLU A 97 -17.13 31.43 -8.83
C GLU A 97 -17.22 30.90 -10.27
N VAL A 98 -16.09 30.50 -10.86
CA VAL A 98 -16.04 30.02 -12.26
C VAL A 98 -16.45 28.55 -12.38
N MET A 99 -16.35 27.76 -11.30
CA MET A 99 -16.61 26.31 -11.33
C MET A 99 -17.54 25.85 -10.18
N PRO A 100 -18.76 26.42 -10.04
CA PRO A 100 -19.64 26.16 -8.89
C PRO A 100 -20.19 24.73 -8.84
N ASP A 101 -20.28 24.05 -9.98
CA ASP A 101 -20.84 22.69 -10.11
C ASP A 101 -19.77 21.58 -10.16
N GLU A 102 -18.47 21.93 -10.19
CA GLU A 102 -17.40 20.92 -10.16
C GLU A 102 -17.00 20.62 -8.70
N ILE A 103 -17.25 19.36 -8.30
CA ILE A 103 -17.32 18.87 -6.92
C ILE A 103 -16.12 19.21 -6.01
N SER A 104 -14.95 19.61 -6.51
CA SER A 104 -13.86 20.08 -5.65
C SER A 104 -12.68 20.53 -6.50
N ASN A 105 -12.47 21.85 -6.58
CA ASN A 105 -11.16 22.39 -6.93
C ASN A 105 -10.25 22.25 -5.72
N LEU A 106 -9.28 21.35 -5.81
CA LEU A 106 -8.32 21.09 -4.75
C LEU A 106 -7.39 22.30 -4.60
N SER A 107 -7.45 23.00 -3.47
CA SER A 107 -6.49 24.07 -3.17
C SER A 107 -5.06 23.52 -3.14
N SER A 108 -4.08 24.33 -3.54
CA SER A 108 -2.67 23.95 -3.49
C SER A 108 -2.21 23.56 -2.06
N TYR A 109 -2.86 24.13 -1.04
CA TYR A 109 -2.65 23.77 0.36
C TYR A 109 -3.16 22.37 0.67
N SER A 110 -4.40 22.04 0.28
CA SER A 110 -4.98 20.70 0.45
C SER A 110 -4.17 19.63 -0.28
N ILE A 111 -3.71 19.91 -1.50
CA ILE A 111 -2.84 18.99 -2.27
C ILE A 111 -1.54 18.72 -1.49
N ARG A 112 -0.92 19.76 -0.94
CA ARG A 112 0.31 19.62 -0.16
C ARG A 112 0.09 18.73 1.06
N GLN A 113 -0.97 18.98 1.84
CA GLN A 113 -1.27 18.17 3.03
C GLN A 113 -1.55 16.71 2.66
N LEU A 114 -2.30 16.48 1.58
CA LEU A 114 -2.56 15.12 1.09
C LEU A 114 -1.29 14.42 0.60
N LEU A 115 -0.38 15.13 -0.08
CA LEU A 115 0.93 14.59 -0.45
C LEU A 115 1.75 14.16 0.78
N GLU A 116 1.80 15.00 1.82
CA GLU A 116 2.52 14.71 3.07
C GLU A 116 1.91 13.49 3.79
N VAL A 117 0.57 13.43 3.89
CA VAL A 117 -0.15 12.29 4.48
C VAL A 117 0.11 11.00 3.71
N TRP A 118 -0.02 11.01 2.38
CA TRP A 118 0.19 9.81 1.57
C TRP A 118 1.65 9.36 1.55
N ALA A 119 2.60 10.29 1.53
CA ALA A 119 4.02 9.96 1.67
C ALA A 119 4.29 9.22 2.99
N PHE A 120 3.78 9.77 4.10
CA PHE A 120 3.93 9.16 5.42
C PHE A 120 3.28 7.78 5.49
N ILE A 121 2.04 7.64 4.99
CA ILE A 121 1.32 6.36 5.00
C ILE A 121 2.07 5.31 4.19
N LEU A 122 2.50 5.62 2.95
CA LEU A 122 3.08 4.61 2.07
C LEU A 122 4.48 4.18 2.52
N ILE A 123 5.29 5.11 3.03
CA ILE A 123 6.57 4.79 3.66
C ILE A 123 6.35 4.01 4.96
N GLY A 124 5.44 4.49 5.82
CA GLY A 124 5.13 3.87 7.11
C GLY A 124 4.60 2.44 6.95
N VAL A 125 3.66 2.22 6.04
CA VAL A 125 3.16 0.88 5.68
C VAL A 125 4.30 -0.04 5.30
N ARG A 126 5.28 0.44 4.52
CA ARG A 126 6.41 -0.39 4.11
C ARG A 126 7.36 -0.72 5.26
N ILE A 127 7.66 0.25 6.13
CA ILE A 127 8.48 0.02 7.33
C ILE A 127 7.79 -0.99 8.26
N VAL A 128 6.48 -0.82 8.49
CA VAL A 128 5.68 -1.73 9.31
C VAL A 128 5.66 -3.14 8.69
N TYR A 129 5.52 -3.25 7.36
CA TYR A 129 5.62 -4.52 6.64
C TYR A 129 6.93 -5.24 6.97
N ASP A 130 8.06 -4.53 6.92
CA ASP A 130 9.37 -5.10 7.16
C ASP A 130 9.56 -5.54 8.61
N ILE A 131 9.17 -4.69 9.57
CA ILE A 131 9.21 -5.02 11.00
C ILE A 131 8.43 -6.31 11.27
N PHE A 132 7.18 -6.39 10.79
CA PHE A 132 6.39 -7.61 10.96
C PHE A 132 6.99 -8.80 10.23
N THR A 133 7.62 -8.61 9.06
CA THR A 133 8.30 -9.71 8.36
C THR A 133 9.51 -10.22 9.14
N ILE A 134 10.34 -9.33 9.70
CA ILE A 134 11.49 -9.70 10.53
C ILE A 134 11.02 -10.47 11.76
N THR A 135 10.03 -9.93 12.47
CA THR A 135 9.46 -10.56 13.66
C THR A 135 8.86 -11.92 13.31
N TYR A 136 8.11 -12.01 12.21
CA TYR A 136 7.53 -13.27 11.74
C TYR A 136 8.61 -14.28 11.36
N ARG A 137 9.69 -13.88 10.68
CA ARG A 137 10.83 -14.78 10.37
C ARG A 137 11.48 -15.33 11.64
N ARG A 138 11.72 -14.47 12.63
CA ARG A 138 12.29 -14.89 13.93
C ARG A 138 11.35 -15.85 14.67
N PHE A 139 10.05 -15.55 14.66
CA PHE A 139 9.03 -16.42 15.24
C PHE A 139 9.05 -17.81 14.58
N VAL A 140 9.04 -17.87 13.25
CA VAL A 140 9.06 -19.13 12.50
C VAL A 140 10.36 -19.90 12.73
N ALA A 141 11.52 -19.22 12.73
CA ALA A 141 12.80 -19.85 13.04
C ALA A 141 12.82 -20.46 14.44
N GLY A 142 12.27 -19.75 15.44
CA GLY A 142 12.12 -20.26 16.80
C GLY A 142 11.19 -21.48 16.85
N LEU A 143 10.05 -21.42 16.17
CA LEU A 143 9.11 -22.54 16.10
C LEU A 143 9.72 -23.77 15.42
N SER A 144 10.42 -23.59 14.29
CA SER A 144 11.09 -24.70 13.59
C SER A 144 12.21 -25.34 14.41
N SER A 145 12.79 -24.65 15.38
CA SER A 145 13.78 -25.24 16.30
C SER A 145 13.17 -26.10 17.41
N GLN A 146 11.85 -26.01 17.63
CA GLN A 146 11.13 -26.67 18.71
C GLN A 146 10.24 -27.83 18.22
N VAL A 147 10.08 -27.98 16.91
CA VAL A 147 9.16 -28.93 16.29
C VAL A 147 9.94 -29.79 15.29
N ASP A 148 9.79 -31.11 15.38
CA ASP A 148 10.31 -32.03 14.38
C ASP A 148 9.42 -32.00 13.14
N ILE A 149 9.84 -31.20 12.15
CA ILE A 149 9.17 -31.06 10.86
C ILE A 149 9.16 -32.35 10.02
N THR A 150 9.89 -33.40 10.43
CA THR A 150 9.83 -34.73 9.78
C THR A 150 8.70 -35.61 10.34
N ASN A 151 8.17 -35.28 11.52
CA ASN A 151 7.01 -35.94 12.10
C ASN A 151 5.72 -35.29 11.60
N VAL A 152 4.82 -36.11 11.02
CA VAL A 152 3.58 -35.63 10.37
C VAL A 152 2.65 -34.87 11.33
N GLY A 153 2.49 -35.33 12.58
CA GLY A 153 1.59 -34.69 13.55
C GLY A 153 2.13 -33.34 14.05
N GLU A 154 3.44 -33.29 14.26
CA GLU A 154 4.16 -32.06 14.61
C GLU A 154 4.20 -31.06 13.45
N LEU A 155 4.38 -31.54 12.22
CA LEU A 155 4.31 -30.74 10.99
C LEU A 155 2.92 -30.11 10.78
N GLN A 156 1.84 -30.83 11.08
CA GLN A 156 0.48 -30.28 11.04
C GLN A 156 0.29 -29.15 12.06
N THR A 157 0.80 -29.34 13.29
CA THR A 157 0.76 -28.33 14.36
C THR A 157 1.58 -27.11 13.98
N PHE A 158 2.80 -27.31 13.46
CA PHE A 158 3.64 -26.26 12.92
C PHE A 158 2.91 -25.47 11.84
N SER A 159 2.34 -26.17 10.85
CA SER A 159 1.64 -25.56 9.72
C SER A 159 0.42 -24.76 10.19
N ALA A 160 -0.33 -25.24 11.16
CA ALA A 160 -1.48 -24.52 11.72
C ALA A 160 -1.06 -23.22 12.43
N ILE A 161 0.00 -23.24 13.25
CA ILE A 161 0.53 -22.05 13.94
C ILE A 161 1.14 -21.07 12.96
N TYR A 162 1.97 -21.57 12.04
CA TYR A 162 2.60 -20.80 10.97
C TYR A 162 1.53 -20.07 10.15
N ASN A 163 0.54 -20.79 9.66
CA ASN A 163 -0.56 -20.21 8.90
C ASN A 163 -1.34 -19.21 9.77
N GLY A 164 -1.84 -19.61 10.94
CA GLY A 164 -2.68 -18.77 11.79
C GLY A 164 -2.05 -17.43 12.20
N SER A 165 -0.72 -17.37 12.31
CA SER A 165 0.01 -16.13 12.65
C SER A 165 0.31 -15.22 11.45
N HIS A 166 0.14 -15.69 10.21
CA HIS A 166 0.47 -14.95 9.00
C HIS A 166 -0.43 -13.72 8.77
N SER A 167 -1.68 -13.78 9.21
CA SER A 167 -2.69 -12.73 9.00
C SER A 167 -2.40 -11.43 9.77
N PHE A 168 -1.73 -11.52 10.93
CA PHE A 168 -1.44 -10.38 11.81
C PHE A 168 -0.60 -9.30 11.14
N LYS A 169 0.29 -9.70 10.24
CA LYS A 169 1.16 -8.79 9.50
C LYS A 169 0.38 -7.71 8.75
N TYR A 170 -0.79 -8.04 8.20
CA TYR A 170 -1.51 -7.18 7.27
C TYR A 170 -2.45 -6.16 7.93
N ILE A 171 -2.79 -6.37 9.20
CA ILE A 171 -3.84 -5.59 9.88
C ILE A 171 -3.47 -4.11 9.99
N GLY A 172 -2.34 -3.78 10.61
CA GLY A 172 -1.94 -2.39 10.82
C GLY A 172 -1.72 -1.63 9.51
N MET A 173 -1.20 -2.31 8.49
CA MET A 173 -0.94 -1.70 7.19
C MET A 173 -2.22 -1.41 6.41
N LEU A 174 -3.19 -2.33 6.46
CA LEU A 174 -4.48 -2.13 5.80
C LEU A 174 -5.26 -1.00 6.47
N ILE A 175 -5.24 -0.92 7.81
CA ILE A 175 -5.80 0.21 8.55
C ILE A 175 -5.20 1.54 8.07
N ALA A 176 -3.88 1.62 7.93
CA ALA A 176 -3.22 2.84 7.45
C ALA A 176 -3.65 3.24 6.02
N LEU A 177 -3.78 2.28 5.10
CA LEU A 177 -4.26 2.55 3.74
C LEU A 177 -5.72 3.02 3.72
N VAL A 178 -6.60 2.36 4.49
CA VAL A 178 -8.01 2.74 4.62
C VAL A 178 -8.15 4.14 5.23
N LEU A 179 -7.35 4.46 6.25
CA LEU A 179 -7.30 5.81 6.83
C LEU A 179 -6.83 6.83 5.80
N GLY A 180 -5.85 6.52 4.95
CA GLY A 180 -5.44 7.40 3.85
C GLY A 180 -6.59 7.71 2.89
N ILE A 181 -7.37 6.70 2.50
CA ILE A 181 -8.57 6.86 1.66
C ILE A 181 -9.62 7.72 2.37
N LEU A 182 -9.89 7.44 3.65
CA LEU A 182 -10.88 8.16 4.46
C LEU A 182 -10.49 9.63 4.64
N ILE A 183 -9.23 9.91 5.01
CA ILE A 183 -8.70 11.27 5.16
C ILE A 183 -8.85 12.01 3.83
N THR A 184 -8.47 11.37 2.71
CA THR A 184 -8.67 11.95 1.38
C THR A 184 -10.14 12.27 1.12
N GLY A 185 -11.05 11.35 1.44
CA GLY A 185 -12.50 11.57 1.32
C GLY A 185 -13.01 12.70 2.21
N VAL A 186 -12.49 12.87 3.41
CA VAL A 186 -12.84 13.99 4.31
C VAL A 186 -12.35 15.32 3.73
N PHE A 187 -11.09 15.39 3.31
CA PHE A 187 -10.49 16.60 2.71
C PHE A 187 -11.19 17.05 1.44
N LEU A 188 -11.63 16.10 0.62
CA LEU A 188 -12.33 16.35 -0.64
C LEU A 188 -13.83 16.50 -0.50
N ASN A 189 -14.35 16.32 0.72
CA ASN A 189 -15.77 16.15 0.99
C ASN A 189 -16.46 15.09 0.10
N ASP A 190 -15.73 14.04 -0.28
CA ASP A 190 -16.18 13.00 -1.19
C ASP A 190 -16.94 11.88 -0.45
N LYS A 191 -18.23 11.72 -0.75
CA LYS A 191 -19.03 10.62 -0.19
C LYS A 191 -18.60 9.24 -0.70
N TYR A 192 -18.13 9.11 -1.94
CA TYR A 192 -17.76 7.84 -2.54
C TYR A 192 -16.47 7.30 -1.92
N LEU A 193 -15.47 8.14 -1.68
CA LEU A 193 -14.25 7.73 -0.97
C LEU A 193 -14.54 7.32 0.47
N LYS A 194 -15.41 8.05 1.18
CA LYS A 194 -15.86 7.70 2.54
C LYS A 194 -16.57 6.34 2.55
N ILE A 195 -17.50 6.11 1.62
CA ILE A 195 -18.20 4.82 1.47
C ILE A 195 -17.20 3.70 1.13
N ALA A 196 -16.28 3.93 0.19
CA ALA A 196 -15.27 2.95 -0.18
C ALA A 196 -14.39 2.55 1.02
N ALA A 197 -13.97 3.51 1.84
CA ALA A 197 -13.21 3.22 3.07
C ALA A 197 -14.01 2.37 4.07
N VAL A 198 -15.30 2.65 4.26
CA VAL A 198 -16.18 1.84 5.12
C VAL A 198 -16.35 0.43 4.56
N VAL A 199 -16.63 0.29 3.26
CA VAL A 199 -16.77 -1.03 2.60
C VAL A 199 -15.48 -1.83 2.73
N LEU A 200 -14.32 -1.24 2.46
CA LEU A 200 -13.02 -1.88 2.63
C LEU A 200 -12.77 -2.32 4.08
N THR A 201 -13.19 -1.51 5.06
CA THR A 201 -13.09 -1.85 6.48
C THR A 201 -13.93 -3.08 6.81
N VAL A 202 -15.19 -3.12 6.36
CA VAL A 202 -16.10 -4.26 6.60
C VAL A 202 -15.56 -5.53 5.93
N LEU A 203 -15.14 -5.44 4.67
CA LEU A 203 -14.53 -6.56 3.95
C LEU A 203 -13.30 -7.10 4.67
N PHE A 204 -12.46 -6.19 5.18
CA PHE A 204 -11.28 -6.57 5.93
C PHE A 204 -11.62 -7.26 7.27
N ILE A 205 -12.56 -6.73 8.04
CA ILE A 205 -13.00 -7.36 9.30
C ILE A 205 -13.52 -8.77 9.02
N ILE A 206 -14.43 -8.93 8.05
CA ILE A 206 -14.97 -10.24 7.65
C ILE A 206 -13.84 -11.19 7.25
N SER A 207 -12.90 -10.73 6.43
CA SER A 207 -11.77 -11.55 5.99
C SER A 207 -10.85 -11.96 7.14
N ALA A 208 -10.54 -11.03 8.05
CA ALA A 208 -9.63 -11.26 9.16
C ALA A 208 -10.25 -12.14 10.26
N THR A 209 -11.54 -11.99 10.55
CA THR A 209 -12.18 -12.71 11.67
C THR A 209 -12.88 -13.99 11.25
N LEU A 210 -13.57 -14.00 10.10
CA LEU A 210 -14.45 -15.11 9.69
C LEU A 210 -13.82 -16.01 8.63
N VAL A 211 -13.14 -15.43 7.62
CA VAL A 211 -12.60 -16.22 6.50
C VAL A 211 -11.24 -16.83 6.86
N GLN A 212 -10.40 -16.07 7.57
CA GLN A 212 -9.06 -16.47 8.01
C GLN A 212 -8.24 -17.10 6.86
N ILE A 213 -7.78 -18.34 7.04
CA ILE A 213 -7.00 -19.09 6.06
C ILE A 213 -7.85 -20.22 5.51
N GLN A 214 -7.91 -20.29 4.19
CA GLN A 214 -8.61 -21.34 3.46
C GLN A 214 -7.59 -22.10 2.63
N THR A 215 -7.53 -23.42 2.80
CA THR A 215 -6.67 -24.29 2.02
C THR A 215 -7.46 -24.84 0.85
N TYR A 216 -6.92 -24.71 -0.36
CA TYR A 216 -7.49 -25.26 -1.59
C TYR A 216 -6.52 -26.23 -2.22
N THR A 217 -7.02 -27.36 -2.71
CA THR A 217 -6.23 -28.30 -3.51
C THR A 217 -6.35 -27.91 -4.98
N ILE A 218 -5.24 -27.47 -5.59
CA ILE A 218 -5.17 -27.09 -7.00
C ILE A 218 -4.02 -27.87 -7.64
N PHE A 219 -4.31 -28.65 -8.69
CA PHE A 219 -3.33 -29.53 -9.37
C PHE A 219 -2.55 -30.44 -8.40
N ASP A 220 -3.24 -31.09 -7.46
CA ASP A 220 -2.66 -31.94 -6.40
C ASP A 220 -1.67 -31.23 -5.45
N HIS A 221 -1.67 -29.89 -5.44
CA HIS A 221 -0.92 -29.07 -4.49
C HIS A 221 -1.88 -28.37 -3.55
N GLU A 222 -1.59 -28.40 -2.25
CA GLU A 222 -2.33 -27.63 -1.24
C GLU A 222 -1.83 -26.18 -1.21
N ILE A 223 -2.75 -25.24 -1.45
CA ILE A 223 -2.47 -23.82 -1.41
C ILE A 223 -3.29 -23.20 -0.28
N ALA A 224 -2.58 -22.75 0.76
CA ALA A 224 -3.18 -21.99 1.85
C ALA A 224 -3.29 -20.51 1.46
N ILE A 225 -4.51 -20.01 1.35
CA ILE A 225 -4.80 -18.61 1.02
C ILE A 225 -5.16 -17.84 2.28
N VAL A 226 -4.37 -16.81 2.58
CA VAL A 226 -4.63 -15.86 3.66
C VAL A 226 -5.39 -14.67 3.06
N TRP A 227 -6.71 -14.63 3.20
CA TRP A 227 -7.52 -13.64 2.49
C TRP A 227 -7.23 -12.19 2.90
N SER A 228 -6.81 -11.94 4.14
CA SER A 228 -6.38 -10.61 4.57
C SER A 228 -5.13 -10.13 3.83
N SER A 229 -4.23 -11.05 3.47
CA SER A 229 -3.07 -10.78 2.61
C SER A 229 -3.50 -10.42 1.19
N VAL A 230 -4.44 -11.20 0.63
CA VAL A 230 -4.97 -10.95 -0.72
C VAL A 230 -5.60 -9.56 -0.81
N ILE A 231 -6.48 -9.21 0.13
CA ILE A 231 -7.13 -7.89 0.17
C ILE A 231 -6.08 -6.78 0.33
N PHE A 232 -5.12 -6.95 1.22
CA PHE A 232 -4.05 -5.98 1.41
C PHE A 232 -3.25 -5.75 0.12
N HIS A 233 -2.78 -6.82 -0.53
CA HIS A 233 -1.98 -6.71 -1.75
C HIS A 233 -2.79 -6.14 -2.93
N LEU A 234 -4.07 -6.52 -3.07
CA LEU A 234 -4.97 -5.91 -4.04
C LEU A 234 -5.16 -4.42 -3.78
N LEU A 235 -5.37 -4.02 -2.52
CA LEU A 235 -5.52 -2.61 -2.15
C LEU A 235 -4.24 -1.81 -2.42
N GLN A 236 -3.07 -2.36 -2.05
CA GLN A 236 -1.77 -1.71 -2.23
C GLN A 236 -1.36 -1.56 -3.71
N THR A 237 -1.89 -2.40 -4.60
CA THR A 237 -1.57 -2.38 -6.03
C THR A 237 -2.72 -1.78 -6.83
N VAL A 238 -3.74 -2.58 -7.12
CA VAL A 238 -4.92 -2.22 -7.90
C VAL A 238 -5.69 -1.10 -7.22
N GLY A 239 -5.87 -1.16 -5.89
CA GLY A 239 -6.61 -0.16 -5.14
C GLY A 239 -5.97 1.23 -5.18
N LEU A 240 -4.66 1.34 -4.94
CA LEU A 240 -3.93 2.61 -5.04
C LEU A 240 -3.90 3.14 -6.49
N LEU A 241 -3.77 2.25 -7.48
CA LEU A 241 -3.84 2.65 -8.87
C LEU A 241 -5.24 3.18 -9.23
N ALA A 242 -6.30 2.48 -8.80
CA ALA A 242 -7.68 2.88 -8.98
C ALA A 242 -7.98 4.20 -8.28
N LEU A 243 -7.47 4.40 -7.06
CA LEU A 243 -7.56 5.67 -6.34
C LEU A 243 -6.89 6.79 -7.13
N GLY A 244 -5.66 6.58 -7.62
CA GLY A 244 -4.97 7.56 -8.45
C GLY A 244 -5.75 7.91 -9.73
N ILE A 245 -6.31 6.91 -10.42
CA ILE A 245 -7.16 7.13 -11.61
C ILE A 245 -8.45 7.86 -11.24
N TYR A 246 -9.08 7.50 -10.13
CA TYR A 246 -10.29 8.13 -9.63
C TYR A 246 -10.05 9.60 -9.31
N LEU A 247 -9.02 9.89 -8.50
CA LEU A 247 -8.60 11.25 -8.18
C LEU A 247 -8.28 12.05 -9.44
N LYS A 248 -7.56 11.42 -10.37
CA LYS A 248 -7.26 12.00 -11.68
C LYS A 248 -8.54 12.40 -12.42
N ARG A 249 -9.57 11.55 -12.44
CA ARG A 249 -10.79 11.78 -13.24
C ARG A 249 -11.77 12.78 -12.59
N VAL A 250 -11.95 12.67 -11.28
CA VAL A 250 -13.00 13.40 -10.55
C VAL A 250 -12.50 14.74 -10.04
N TYR A 251 -11.22 14.83 -9.67
CA TYR A 251 -10.65 16.03 -9.06
C TYR A 251 -9.71 16.73 -10.02
N ARG A 252 -9.94 18.02 -10.20
CA ARG A 252 -9.03 18.93 -10.88
C ARG A 252 -8.28 19.68 -9.79
N GLY A 253 -6.96 19.66 -9.89
CA GLY A 253 -6.05 20.32 -8.95
C GLY A 253 -4.81 20.74 -9.71
N VAL A 254 -3.85 21.32 -8.99
CA VAL A 254 -2.52 21.67 -9.53
C VAL A 254 -1.69 20.42 -9.84
#